data_AF-A0A7S1SZI5-F1
#
_entry.id   AF-A0A7S1SZI5-F1
#
_cell.length_a   1.000
_cell.length_b   1.000
_cell.length_c   1.000
_cell.angle_alpha   90.00
_cell.angle_beta   90.00
_cell.angle_gamma   90.00
#
_symmetry.space_group_name_H-M   'P 1'
#
loop_
_entity.id
_entity.type
_entity.pdbx_description
1 polymer ?
#
loop_
_entity_poly.entity_id
_entity_poly.type
_entity_poly.pdbx_seq_one_letter_code
_entity_poly.pdbx_strand_id
1 'polypeptide(L)'
;MMGPSVTYAQFEWETGVTPFSSPAAPVTGVLLYLFVVFGMRTALGGKALGVHRSLVALHNLVLFAASGIMFVGCAYEAVLEVNRVGSTEWLFCLPIGTPVKGPIFFWSYVYYLSKFYELLDTVILVLKGKPLTFLHVFHHSAVMAMAYLWLESAQSLQVLGLLFNTGVHVIMYYYYFLCSLGLPPPWKKIITN
;
A
#
# COMPACT_ATOMS: atom_id res chain seq x y z
N MET A 1 23.31 24.48 1.34
CA MET A 1 23.73 23.33 0.51
C MET A 1 22.55 22.38 0.45
N MET A 2 21.76 22.46 -0.62
CA MET A 2 20.65 21.52 -0.86
C MET A 2 21.28 20.23 -1.39
N GLY A 3 21.08 19.10 -0.70
CA GLY A 3 21.50 17.79 -1.20
C GLY A 3 20.90 17.53 -2.58
N PRO A 4 21.48 16.62 -3.39
CA PRO A 4 20.95 16.33 -4.71
C PRO A 4 19.48 15.93 -4.56
N SER A 5 18.60 16.71 -5.20
CA SER A 5 17.17 16.42 -5.26
C SER A 5 17.01 15.09 -5.98
N VAL A 6 16.78 14.01 -5.22
CA VAL A 6 16.49 12.67 -5.74
C VAL A 6 15.32 12.81 -6.71
N THR A 7 15.64 12.80 -8.00
CA THR A 7 14.64 12.91 -9.05
C THR A 7 14.05 11.53 -9.26
N TYR A 8 12.74 11.42 -9.51
CA TYR A 8 12.04 10.13 -9.59
C TYR A 8 12.71 9.13 -10.57
N ALA A 9 13.29 9.64 -11.66
CA ALA A 9 14.01 8.87 -12.68
C ALA A 9 15.35 8.30 -12.18
N GLN A 10 15.93 8.89 -11.14
CA GLN A 10 17.20 8.50 -10.53
C GLN A 10 17.01 7.77 -9.19
N PHE A 11 15.78 7.35 -8.89
CA PHE A 11 15.51 6.61 -7.65
C PHE A 11 16.34 5.33 -7.61
N GLU A 12 16.92 5.05 -6.45
CA GLU A 12 17.65 3.83 -6.17
C GLU A 12 17.25 3.33 -4.79
N TRP A 13 16.92 2.04 -4.73
CA TRP A 13 16.71 1.36 -3.46
C TRP A 13 18.04 0.88 -2.92
N GLU A 14 18.44 1.48 -1.79
CA GLU A 14 19.66 1.11 -1.06
C GLU A 14 19.29 0.74 0.38
N THR A 15 19.56 -0.51 0.74
CA THR A 15 19.31 -1.05 2.08
C THR A 15 20.12 -0.29 3.13
N GLY A 16 19.43 0.36 4.07
CA GLY A 16 20.04 1.18 5.12
C GLY A 16 20.28 2.65 4.77
N VAL A 17 20.13 3.06 3.50
CA VAL A 17 20.26 4.46 3.07
C VAL A 17 18.90 5.05 2.71
N THR A 18 18.12 4.36 1.88
CA THR A 18 16.75 4.77 1.55
C THR A 18 15.88 4.75 2.81
N PRO A 19 15.01 5.75 3.06
CA PRO A 19 14.17 5.73 4.25
C PRO A 19 13.32 4.46 4.32
N PHE A 20 13.20 3.87 5.51
CA PHE A 20 12.47 2.60 5.73
C PHE A 20 13.01 1.38 4.96
N SER A 21 14.22 1.43 4.40
CA SER A 21 14.83 0.27 3.70
C SER A 21 15.60 -0.70 4.60
N SER A 22 15.76 -0.39 5.88
CA SER A 22 16.30 -1.36 6.83
C SER A 22 15.31 -2.52 7.00
N PRO A 23 15.76 -3.79 7.08
CA PRO A 23 14.89 -4.93 7.38
C PRO A 23 14.19 -4.79 8.74
N ALA A 24 14.71 -3.96 9.64
CA ALA A 24 14.05 -3.63 10.89
C ALA A 24 12.76 -2.83 10.71
N ALA A 25 12.60 -2.08 9.61
CA ALA A 25 11.45 -1.22 9.36
C ALA A 25 10.12 -1.99 9.23
N PRO A 26 9.98 -3.00 8.33
CA PRO A 26 8.73 -3.77 8.25
C PRO A 26 8.46 -4.56 9.54
N VAL A 27 9.49 -5.10 10.20
CA VAL A 27 9.35 -5.83 11.47
C VAL A 27 8.83 -4.90 12.57
N THR A 28 9.44 -3.72 12.73
CA THR A 28 9.01 -2.73 13.71
C THR A 28 7.61 -2.22 13.40
N GLY A 29 7.29 -2.00 12.12
CA GLY A 29 5.96 -1.60 11.66
C GLY A 29 4.89 -2.61 12.06
N VAL A 30 5.11 -3.91 11.79
CA VAL A 30 4.18 -4.98 12.15
C VAL A 30 4.05 -5.12 13.67
N LEU A 31 5.17 -5.10 14.42
CA LEU A 31 5.12 -5.21 15.88
C LEU A 31 4.37 -4.03 16.52
N LEU A 32 4.65 -2.81 16.06
CA LEU A 32 3.95 -1.60 16.51
C LEU A 32 2.46 -1.66 16.16
N TYR A 33 2.14 -2.09 14.94
CA TYR A 33 0.76 -2.29 14.49
C TYR A 33 -0.01 -3.24 15.41
N LEU A 34 0.54 -4.42 15.66
CA LEU A 34 -0.10 -5.43 16.52
C LEU A 34 -0.24 -4.89 17.94
N PHE A 35 0.81 -4.25 18.48
CA PHE A 35 0.78 -3.65 19.82
C PHE A 35 -0.34 -2.61 19.95
N VAL A 36 -0.43 -1.66 19.01
CA VAL A 36 -1.46 -0.62 19.01
C VAL A 36 -2.85 -1.22 18.87
N VAL A 37 -3.06 -2.12 17.90
CA VAL A 37 -4.37 -2.69 17.61
C VAL A 37 -4.89 -3.54 18.77
N PHE A 38 -4.07 -4.45 19.30
CA PHE A 38 -4.48 -5.30 20.43
C PHE A 38 -4.54 -4.53 21.75
N GLY A 39 -3.65 -3.55 21.95
CA GLY A 39 -3.68 -2.64 23.09
C GLY A 39 -4.98 -1.83 23.11
N MET A 40 -5.33 -1.17 21.99
CA MET A 40 -6.59 -0.44 21.87
C MET A 40 -7.81 -1.35 22.02
N ARG A 41 -7.80 -2.53 21.39
CA ARG A 41 -8.93 -3.47 21.49
C ARG A 41 -9.17 -3.91 22.94
N THR A 42 -8.10 -4.19 23.68
CA THR A 42 -8.16 -4.56 25.10
C THR A 42 -8.61 -3.40 25.97
N ALA A 43 -8.01 -2.21 25.79
CA ALA A 43 -8.34 -1.01 26.55
C ALA A 43 -9.80 -0.56 26.36
N LEU A 44 -10.32 -0.67 25.14
CA LEU A 44 -11.70 -0.28 24.82
C LEU A 44 -12.72 -1.36 25.20
N GLY A 45 -12.30 -2.63 25.38
CA GLY A 45 -13.22 -3.74 25.66
C GLY A 45 -14.33 -3.88 24.60
N GLY A 46 -14.05 -3.50 23.35
CA GLY A 46 -15.03 -3.48 22.25
C GLY A 46 -15.98 -2.27 22.23
N LYS A 47 -15.84 -1.32 23.16
CA LYS A 47 -16.62 -0.06 23.12
C LYS A 47 -16.17 0.81 21.95
N ALA A 48 -17.14 1.33 21.19
CA ALA A 48 -16.87 2.28 20.13
C ALA A 48 -16.60 3.67 20.74
N LEU A 49 -15.45 4.27 20.40
CA LEU A 49 -15.19 5.70 20.67
C LEU A 49 -15.80 6.60 19.60
N GLY A 50 -16.06 6.03 18.42
CA GLY A 50 -16.51 6.79 17.26
C GLY A 50 -15.36 7.55 16.61
N VAL A 51 -15.45 7.71 15.29
CA VAL A 51 -14.53 8.55 14.50
C VAL A 51 -15.40 9.49 13.68
N HIS A 52 -15.03 10.77 13.64
CA HIS A 52 -15.81 11.75 12.90
C HIS A 52 -15.88 11.37 11.42
N ARG A 53 -17.08 11.44 10.82
CA ARG A 53 -17.32 10.96 9.45
C ARG A 53 -16.43 11.66 8.42
N SER A 54 -16.14 12.95 8.61
CA SER A 54 -15.25 13.69 7.71
C SER A 54 -13.81 13.17 7.75
N LEU A 55 -13.31 12.71 8.90
CA LEU A 55 -11.97 12.12 9.01
C LEU A 55 -11.90 10.80 8.26
N VAL A 56 -12.93 9.95 8.42
CA VAL A 56 -13.03 8.69 7.69
C VAL A 56 -13.18 8.93 6.18
N ALA A 57 -13.96 9.95 5.77
CA ALA A 57 -14.08 10.33 4.38
C ALA A 57 -12.75 10.84 3.81
N LEU A 58 -12.05 11.73 4.52
CA LEU A 58 -10.74 12.24 4.11
C LEU A 58 -9.72 11.11 3.98
N HIS A 59 -9.67 10.20 4.97
CA HIS A 59 -8.80 9.03 4.95
C HIS A 59 -9.03 8.15 3.72
N ASN A 60 -10.28 7.80 3.43
CA ASN A 60 -10.63 7.02 2.25
C ASN A 60 -10.34 7.77 0.94
N LEU A 61 -10.53 9.10 0.91
CA LEU A 61 -10.22 9.92 -0.26
C LEU A 61 -8.71 9.96 -0.54
N VAL A 62 -7.89 10.09 0.51
CA VAL A 62 -6.42 10.04 0.41
C VAL A 62 -5.98 8.69 -0.13
N LEU A 63 -6.52 7.60 0.40
CA LEU A 63 -6.18 6.25 -0.06
C LEU A 63 -6.65 5.97 -1.49
N PHE A 64 -7.83 6.46 -1.87
CA PHE A 64 -8.33 6.41 -3.24
C PHE A 64 -7.37 7.15 -4.21
N ALA A 65 -7.05 8.41 -3.90
CA ALA A 65 -6.18 9.23 -4.74
C ALA A 65 -4.77 8.64 -4.82
N ALA A 66 -4.17 8.25 -3.69
CA ALA A 66 -2.85 7.65 -3.64
C ALA A 66 -2.80 6.34 -4.44
N SER A 67 -3.80 5.47 -4.29
CA SER A 67 -3.89 4.22 -5.06
C SER A 67 -4.01 4.48 -6.56
N GLY A 68 -4.79 5.49 -6.96
CA GLY A 68 -4.93 5.88 -8.36
C GLY A 68 -3.64 6.44 -8.95
N ILE A 69 -2.94 7.29 -8.21
CA ILE A 69 -1.64 7.86 -8.61
C ILE A 69 -0.61 6.74 -8.78
N MET A 70 -0.51 5.82 -7.82
CA MET A 70 0.40 4.68 -7.91
C MET A 70 0.05 3.75 -9.08
N PHE A 71 -1.23 3.47 -9.30
CA PHE A 71 -1.68 2.63 -10.42
C PHE A 71 -1.30 3.25 -11.76
N VAL A 72 -1.65 4.51 -11.99
CA VAL A 72 -1.36 5.22 -13.24
C VAL A 72 0.14 5.37 -13.44
N GLY A 73 0.87 5.76 -12.40
CA GLY A 73 2.32 5.93 -12.44
C GLY A 73 3.04 4.63 -12.77
N CYS A 74 2.72 3.54 -12.07
CA CYS A 74 3.31 2.23 -12.33
C CYS A 74 2.92 1.70 -13.72
N ALA A 75 1.65 1.87 -14.14
CA ALA A 75 1.19 1.40 -15.44
C ALA A 75 1.88 2.14 -16.59
N TYR A 76 2.05 3.46 -16.45
CA TYR A 76 2.75 4.28 -17.42
C TYR A 76 4.20 3.83 -17.60
N GLU A 77 4.94 3.70 -16.50
CA GLU A 77 6.33 3.24 -16.53
C GLU A 77 6.47 1.80 -17.04
N ALA A 78 5.51 0.93 -16.70
CA ALA A 78 5.50 -0.45 -17.16
C ALA A 78 5.32 -0.53 -18.69
N VAL A 79 4.45 0.31 -19.26
CA VAL A 79 4.27 0.41 -20.72
C VAL A 79 5.53 0.96 -21.39
N LEU A 80 6.18 1.97 -20.81
CA LEU A 80 7.44 2.50 -21.34
C LEU A 80 8.53 1.42 -21.36
N GLU A 81 8.67 0.66 -20.28
CA GLU A 81 9.70 -0.37 -20.17
C GLU A 81 9.44 -1.55 -21.10
N VAL A 82 8.18 -1.98 -21.25
CA VAL A 82 7.79 -3.00 -22.25
C VAL A 82 8.11 -2.53 -23.67
N ASN A 83 7.84 -1.27 -24.00
CA ASN A 83 8.18 -0.71 -25.31
C ASN A 83 9.69 -0.62 -25.52
N ARG A 84 10.46 -0.33 -24.46
CA ARG A 84 11.93 -0.24 -24.50
C ARG A 84 12.58 -1.61 -24.69
N VAL A 85 12.10 -2.62 -23.96
CA VAL A 85 12.61 -4.00 -24.03
C VAL A 85 12.08 -4.73 -25.26
N GLY A 86 10.89 -4.36 -25.75
CA GLY A 86 10.21 -4.99 -26.88
C GLY A 86 9.51 -6.30 -26.53
N SER A 87 9.33 -6.62 -25.24
CA SER A 87 8.67 -7.85 -24.79
C SER A 87 7.82 -7.61 -23.54
N THR A 88 6.61 -8.18 -23.54
CA THR A 88 5.71 -8.19 -22.38
C THR A 88 6.14 -9.18 -21.31
N GLU A 89 7.05 -10.12 -21.63
CA GLU A 89 7.61 -11.07 -20.66
C GLU A 89 8.29 -10.37 -19.48
N TRP A 90 8.81 -9.16 -19.71
CA TRP A 90 9.43 -8.34 -18.67
C TRP A 90 8.48 -8.04 -17.49
N LEU A 91 7.16 -7.94 -17.74
CA LEU A 91 6.16 -7.75 -16.69
C LEU A 91 6.03 -8.96 -15.76
N PHE A 92 6.33 -10.15 -16.29
CA PHE A 92 6.20 -11.41 -15.58
C PHE A 92 7.53 -11.80 -14.92
N CYS A 93 8.63 -11.62 -15.63
CA CYS A 93 9.95 -12.06 -15.21
C CYS A 93 10.95 -10.92 -15.39
N LEU A 94 11.44 -10.38 -14.28
CA LEU A 94 12.55 -9.43 -14.33
C LEU A 94 13.84 -10.20 -14.61
N PRO A 95 14.72 -9.72 -15.51
CA PRO A 95 16.02 -10.33 -15.73
C PRO A 95 16.84 -10.46 -14.43
N ILE A 96 17.57 -11.55 -14.29
CA ILE A 96 18.44 -11.76 -13.13
C ILE A 96 19.50 -10.66 -13.08
N GLY A 97 19.68 -10.05 -11.90
CA GLY A 97 20.61 -8.94 -11.72
C GLY A 97 20.05 -7.57 -12.14
N THR A 98 18.73 -7.45 -12.35
CA THR A 98 18.10 -6.15 -12.56
C THR A 98 18.40 -5.23 -11.38
N PRO A 99 19.04 -4.07 -11.61
CA PRO A 99 19.30 -3.12 -10.54
C PRO A 99 17.97 -2.56 -10.01
N VAL A 100 17.86 -2.39 -8.69
CA VAL A 100 16.66 -1.84 -8.02
C VAL A 100 16.62 -0.31 -8.18
N LYS A 101 16.62 0.15 -9.45
CA LYS A 101 16.80 1.54 -9.85
C LYS A 101 15.75 1.99 -10.85
N GLY A 102 15.39 3.26 -10.77
CA GLY A 102 14.54 3.96 -11.72
C GLY A 102 13.07 4.03 -11.33
N PRO A 103 12.24 4.54 -12.25
CA PRO A 103 10.83 4.86 -12.03
C PRO A 103 9.95 3.74 -11.49
N ILE A 104 10.11 2.51 -11.98
CA ILE A 104 9.31 1.35 -11.54
C ILE A 104 9.54 1.05 -10.06
N PHE A 105 10.81 1.08 -9.65
CA PHE A 105 11.19 0.84 -8.27
C PHE A 105 10.82 2.01 -7.36
N PHE A 106 10.77 3.24 -7.89
CA PHE A 106 10.20 4.38 -7.19
C PHE A 106 8.73 4.14 -6.85
N TRP A 107 7.90 3.71 -7.81
CA TRP A 107 6.49 3.39 -7.54
C TRP A 107 6.33 2.20 -6.60
N SER A 108 7.20 1.21 -6.71
CA SER A 108 7.25 0.08 -5.77
C SER A 108 7.60 0.52 -4.35
N TYR A 109 8.47 1.52 -4.20
CA TYR A 109 8.80 2.14 -2.93
C TYR A 109 7.64 2.95 -2.36
N VAL A 110 6.97 3.77 -3.17
CA VAL A 110 5.76 4.50 -2.75
C VAL A 110 4.66 3.52 -2.32
N TYR A 111 4.50 2.41 -3.04
CA TYR A 111 3.59 1.32 -2.68
C TYR A 111 3.96 0.67 -1.35
N TYR A 112 5.24 0.40 -1.09
CA TYR A 112 5.71 -0.09 0.21
C TYR A 112 5.37 0.88 1.34
N LEU A 113 5.62 2.19 1.16
CA LEU A 113 5.26 3.21 2.15
C LEU A 113 3.74 3.27 2.38
N SER A 114 2.92 3.09 1.33
CA SER A 114 1.46 3.11 1.45
C SER A 114 0.95 2.04 2.41
N LYS A 115 1.62 0.88 2.51
CA LYS A 115 1.22 -0.20 3.42
C LYS A 115 1.26 0.21 4.88
N PHE A 116 2.16 1.12 5.28
CA PHE A 116 2.18 1.67 6.64
C PHE A 116 0.97 2.57 6.89
N TYR A 117 0.58 3.37 5.89
CA TYR A 117 -0.59 4.23 5.99
C TYR A 117 -1.89 3.42 6.06
N GLU A 118 -1.98 2.33 5.29
CA GLU A 118 -3.13 1.41 5.29
C GLU A 118 -3.38 0.73 6.65
N LEU A 119 -2.38 0.68 7.55
CA LEU A 119 -2.59 0.19 8.93
C LEU A 119 -3.61 1.01 9.72
N LEU A 120 -3.82 2.28 9.33
CA LEU A 120 -4.83 3.14 9.93
C LEU A 120 -6.26 2.62 9.68
N ASP A 121 -6.48 1.80 8.64
CA ASP A 121 -7.79 1.16 8.41
C ASP A 121 -8.20 0.30 9.59
N THR A 122 -7.28 -0.52 10.09
CA THR A 122 -7.53 -1.37 11.26
C THR A 122 -7.77 -0.52 12.52
N VAL A 123 -7.03 0.58 12.69
CA VAL A 123 -7.22 1.50 13.82
C VAL A 123 -8.62 2.12 13.78
N ILE A 124 -9.07 2.59 12.61
CA ILE A 124 -10.42 3.14 12.41
C ILE A 124 -11.49 2.08 12.71
N LEU A 125 -11.28 0.82 12.31
CA LEU A 125 -12.20 -0.28 12.62
C LEU A 125 -12.32 -0.51 14.14
N VAL A 126 -11.19 -0.54 14.86
CA VAL A 126 -11.17 -0.67 16.33
C VAL A 126 -11.90 0.50 16.99
N LEU A 127 -11.63 1.74 16.58
CA LEU A 127 -12.29 2.94 17.12
C LEU A 127 -13.81 2.94 16.87
N LYS A 128 -14.25 2.34 15.77
CA LYS A 128 -15.68 2.15 15.44
C LYS A 128 -16.31 0.96 16.18
N GLY A 129 -15.57 0.26 17.04
CA GLY A 129 -16.03 -0.94 17.75
C GLY A 129 -16.35 -2.09 16.80
N LYS A 130 -15.77 -2.12 15.59
CA LYS A 130 -15.99 -3.19 14.63
C LYS A 130 -15.06 -4.37 14.95
N PRO A 131 -15.54 -5.63 14.84
CA PRO A 131 -14.72 -6.79 15.09
C PRO A 131 -13.61 -6.88 14.03
N LEU A 132 -12.39 -7.15 14.47
CA LEU A 132 -11.27 -7.45 13.57
C LEU A 132 -11.26 -8.94 13.24
N THR A 133 -11.24 -9.26 11.95
CA THR A 133 -11.06 -10.62 11.46
C THR A 133 -9.57 -10.98 11.45
N PHE A 134 -9.26 -12.25 11.68
CA PHE A 134 -7.88 -12.75 11.57
C PHE A 134 -7.29 -12.45 10.18
N LEU A 135 -8.08 -12.69 9.13
CA LEU A 135 -7.66 -12.46 7.74
C LEU A 135 -7.23 -11.01 7.50
N HIS A 136 -7.95 -10.02 8.05
CA HIS A 136 -7.60 -8.61 7.86
C HIS A 136 -6.24 -8.28 8.49
N VAL A 137 -6.03 -8.68 9.75
CA VAL A 137 -4.77 -8.41 10.47
C VAL A 137 -3.59 -9.16 9.82
N PHE A 138 -3.81 -10.43 9.45
CA PHE A 138 -2.82 -11.22 8.74
C PHE A 138 -2.47 -10.60 7.38
N HIS A 139 -3.48 -10.23 6.59
CA HIS A 139 -3.30 -9.60 5.30
C HIS A 139 -2.46 -8.33 5.40
N HIS A 140 -2.83 -7.36 6.25
CA HIS A 140 -2.08 -6.10 6.40
C HIS A 140 -0.63 -6.31 6.86
N SER A 141 -0.38 -7.32 7.71
CA SER A 141 0.98 -7.67 8.13
C SER A 141 1.79 -8.31 7.00
N ALA A 142 1.18 -9.26 6.29
CA ALA A 142 1.82 -10.02 5.23
C ALA A 142 2.15 -9.15 4.01
N VAL A 143 1.21 -8.29 3.56
CA VAL A 143 1.44 -7.43 2.39
C VAL A 143 2.53 -6.39 2.61
N MET A 144 2.72 -5.92 3.86
CA MET A 144 3.81 -5.02 4.22
C MET A 144 5.17 -5.72 4.11
N ALA A 145 5.30 -6.91 4.69
CA ALA A 145 6.53 -7.69 4.59
C ALA A 145 6.83 -8.09 3.14
N MET A 146 5.79 -8.48 2.40
CA MET A 146 5.91 -8.82 0.98
C MET A 146 6.38 -7.63 0.13
N ALA A 147 5.82 -6.43 0.35
CA ALA A 147 6.22 -5.23 -0.39
C ALA A 147 7.69 -4.85 -0.15
N TYR A 148 8.19 -5.02 1.08
CA TYR A 148 9.61 -4.86 1.38
C TYR A 148 10.48 -5.88 0.61
N LEU A 149 10.10 -7.15 0.66
CA LEU A 149 10.85 -8.22 -0.01
C LEU A 149 10.87 -8.05 -1.53
N TRP A 150 9.79 -7.54 -2.12
CA TRP A 150 9.73 -7.23 -3.56
C TRP A 150 10.79 -6.23 -3.98
N LEU A 151 10.96 -5.15 -3.21
CA LEU A 151 12.00 -4.14 -3.42
C LEU A 151 13.40 -4.73 -3.21
N GLU A 152 13.62 -5.37 -2.06
CA GLU A 152 14.95 -5.86 -1.66
C GLU A 152 15.53 -6.89 -2.62
N SER A 153 14.67 -7.72 -3.22
CA SER A 153 15.11 -8.82 -4.09
C SER A 153 14.71 -8.66 -5.55
N ALA A 154 14.26 -7.47 -5.95
CA ALA A 154 13.77 -7.18 -7.31
C ALA A 154 12.84 -8.28 -7.85
N GLN A 155 11.84 -8.67 -7.05
CA GLN A 155 11.04 -9.86 -7.36
C GLN A 155 10.34 -9.75 -8.71
N SER A 156 10.38 -10.86 -9.46
CA SER A 156 9.49 -11.09 -10.60
C SER A 156 8.02 -10.98 -10.16
N LEU A 157 7.14 -10.57 -11.09
CA LEU A 157 5.72 -10.28 -10.87
C LEU A 157 5.39 -9.07 -9.95
N GLN A 158 6.36 -8.39 -9.34
CA GLN A 158 6.06 -7.26 -8.44
C GLN A 158 5.22 -6.16 -9.12
N VAL A 159 5.49 -5.88 -10.41
CA VAL A 159 4.81 -4.83 -11.17
C VAL A 159 3.33 -5.16 -11.33
N LEU A 160 3.02 -6.39 -11.75
CA LEU A 160 1.66 -6.87 -11.89
C LEU A 160 0.95 -6.96 -10.53
N GLY A 161 1.64 -7.41 -9.49
CA GLY A 161 1.11 -7.46 -8.13
C GLY A 161 0.74 -6.07 -7.59
N LEU A 162 1.60 -5.08 -7.82
CA LEU A 162 1.36 -3.68 -7.47
C LEU A 162 0.15 -3.14 -8.24
N LEU A 163 0.11 -3.30 -9.57
CA LEU A 163 -1.01 -2.84 -10.39
C LEU A 163 -2.33 -3.47 -9.97
N PHE A 164 -2.35 -4.78 -9.71
CA PHE A 164 -3.56 -5.46 -9.26
C PHE A 164 -4.02 -4.94 -7.90
N ASN A 165 -3.11 -4.86 -6.91
CA ASN A 165 -3.46 -4.38 -5.58
C ASN A 165 -3.96 -2.93 -5.61
N THR A 166 -3.23 -2.03 -6.25
CA THR A 166 -3.60 -0.61 -6.35
C THR A 166 -4.91 -0.43 -7.13
N GLY A 167 -5.15 -1.21 -8.19
CA GLY A 167 -6.41 -1.19 -8.92
C GLY A 167 -7.61 -1.62 -8.07
N VAL A 168 -7.48 -2.69 -7.29
CA VAL A 168 -8.52 -3.11 -6.32
C VAL A 168 -8.72 -2.03 -5.25
N HIS A 169 -7.64 -1.42 -4.75
CA HIS A 169 -7.70 -0.38 -3.73
C HIS A 169 -8.39 0.90 -4.24
N VAL A 170 -8.19 1.29 -5.51
CA VAL A 170 -8.94 2.39 -6.13
C VAL A 170 -10.45 2.13 -6.03
N ILE A 171 -10.91 0.94 -6.42
CA ILE A 171 -12.34 0.59 -6.40
C ILE A 171 -12.87 0.54 -4.96
N MET A 172 -12.11 -0.10 -4.06
CA MET A 172 -12.50 -0.30 -2.66
C MET A 172 -12.58 1.02 -1.88
N TYR A 173 -11.55 1.87 -1.95
CA TYR A 173 -11.52 3.12 -1.20
C TYR A 173 -12.47 4.16 -1.77
N TYR A 174 -12.71 4.16 -3.09
CA TYR A 174 -13.79 4.96 -3.68
C TYR A 174 -15.16 4.58 -3.10
N TYR A 175 -15.44 3.27 -3.00
CA TYR A 175 -16.66 2.79 -2.38
C TYR A 175 -16.77 3.20 -0.90
N TYR A 176 -15.70 3.09 -0.11
CA TYR A 176 -15.71 3.50 1.30
C TYR A 176 -15.82 5.02 1.48
N PHE A 177 -15.25 5.80 0.58
CA PHE A 177 -15.42 7.25 0.53
C PHE A 177 -16.90 7.62 0.33
N LEU A 178 -17.55 7.06 -0.69
CA LEU A 178 -18.98 7.30 -0.97
C LEU A 178 -19.88 6.83 0.20
N CYS A 179 -19.57 5.68 0.81
CA CYS A 179 -20.25 5.24 2.02
C CYS A 179 -20.10 6.23 3.18
N SER A 180 -18.95 6.87 3.32
CA SER A 180 -18.69 7.86 4.38
C SER A 180 -19.47 9.16 4.16
N LEU A 181 -19.82 9.48 2.91
CA LEU A 181 -20.70 10.58 2.53
C LEU A 181 -22.20 10.24 2.65
N GLY A 182 -22.56 8.99 2.95
CA GLY A 182 -23.95 8.54 3.02
C GLY A 182 -24.57 8.21 1.66
N LEU A 183 -23.75 8.00 0.63
CA LEU A 183 -24.18 7.66 -0.73
C LEU A 183 -23.69 6.25 -1.12
N PRO A 184 -24.18 5.17 -0.50
CA PRO A 184 -23.67 3.82 -0.74
C PRO A 184 -23.98 3.37 -2.19
N PRO A 185 -22.97 3.01 -3.00
CA PRO A 185 -23.20 2.52 -4.35
C PRO A 185 -23.93 1.17 -4.39
N PRO A 186 -24.72 0.89 -5.44
CA PRO A 186 -25.49 -0.36 -5.55
C PRO A 186 -24.62 -1.62 -5.77
N TRP A 187 -23.36 -1.46 -6.18
CA TRP A 187 -22.44 -2.56 -6.49
C TRP A 187 -21.68 -3.13 -5.29
N LYS A 188 -22.21 -2.99 -4.07
CA LYS A 188 -21.59 -3.55 -2.84
C LYS A 188 -21.15 -5.01 -3.00
N LYS A 189 -21.97 -5.84 -3.65
CA LYS A 189 -21.70 -7.27 -3.85
C LYS A 189 -20.44 -7.58 -4.67
N ILE A 190 -19.95 -6.66 -5.50
CA ILE A 190 -18.74 -6.86 -6.30
C ILE A 190 -17.46 -6.72 -5.46
N ILE A 191 -17.54 -5.98 -4.35
CA ILE A 191 -16.38 -5.66 -3.50
C ILE A 191 -16.26 -6.63 -2.31
N THR A 192 -17.38 -7.21 -1.86
CA THR A 192 -17.43 -8.05 -0.64
C THR A 192 -17.68 -9.55 -0.88
N ASN A 193 -17.74 -10.01 -2.14
CA ASN A 193 -17.90 -11.44 -2.45
C ASN A 193 -16.57 -12.12 -2.72
#